data_AF-A0A2G6AN23-F1
#
_entry.id   AF-A0A2G6AN23-F1
#
_cell.length_a   1.000
_cell.length_b   1.000
_cell.length_c   1.000
_cell.angle_alpha   90.00
_cell.angle_beta   90.00
_cell.angle_gamma   90.00
#
_symmetry.space_group_name_H-M   'P 1'
#
loop_
_entity.id
_entity.type
_entity.pdbx_description
1 polymer ?
#
loop_
_entity_poly.entity_id
_entity_poly.type
_entity_poly.pdbx_seq_one_letter_code
_entity_poly.pdbx_strand_id
1 'polypeptide(L)'
;MKIEGFKPQAINPYRNQQMKVDQTKQAAQVKTDKLEISSEAKKLSATSPIESARQQRVQELKAQVQSGEYQVDADKLASTMLSYFNKL
;
A
#
# COMPACT_ATOMS: atom_id res chain seq x y z
N MET A 1 45.08 20.85 60.77
CA MET A 1 44.70 20.04 59.59
C MET A 1 43.18 20.10 59.44
N LYS A 2 42.67 20.43 58.24
CA LYS A 2 41.23 20.43 57.94
C LYS A 2 40.97 19.29 56.96
N ILE A 3 40.15 18.32 57.37
CA ILE A 3 39.81 17.15 56.58
C ILE A 3 38.52 17.48 55.82
N GLU A 4 38.56 17.47 54.49
CA GLU A 4 37.36 17.61 53.67
C GLU A 4 36.64 16.27 53.57
N GLY A 5 35.42 16.21 54.10
CA GLY A 5 34.58 15.02 54.05
C GLY A 5 34.07 14.72 52.65
N PHE A 6 34.14 13.44 52.27
CA PHE A 6 33.68 12.88 51.01
C PHE A 6 32.22 13.25 50.71
N LYS A 7 31.97 13.91 49.57
CA LYS A 7 30.63 14.23 49.08
C LYS A 7 30.08 13.06 48.27
N PRO A 8 28.95 12.44 48.65
CA PRO A 8 28.33 11.42 47.82
C PRO A 8 27.85 12.04 46.50
N GLN A 9 28.19 11.37 45.39
CA GLN A 9 27.76 11.75 44.05
C GLN A 9 26.23 11.79 44.03
N ALA A 10 25.63 12.96 43.74
CA ALA A 10 24.18 13.12 43.67
C ALA A 10 23.63 12.41 42.42
N ILE A 11 23.35 11.12 42.54
CA ILE A 11 22.64 10.34 41.52
C ILE A 11 21.18 10.79 41.57
N ASN A 12 20.82 11.75 40.72
CA ASN A 12 19.45 12.25 40.61
C ASN A 12 18.58 11.21 39.87
N PRO A 13 17.67 10.48 40.56
CA PRO A 13 16.89 9.39 39.94
C PRO A 13 15.94 9.90 38.85
N TYR A 14 15.56 11.17 38.89
CA TYR A 14 14.69 11.81 37.90
C TYR A 14 15.36 12.03 36.54
N ARG A 15 16.68 12.26 36.50
CA ARG A 15 17.42 12.40 35.23
C ARG A 15 17.46 11.10 34.44
N ASN A 16 17.53 9.97 35.14
CA ASN A 16 17.55 8.65 34.51
C ASN A 16 16.18 8.29 33.90
N GLN A 17 15.08 8.81 34.45
CA GLN A 17 13.75 8.63 33.86
C GLN A 17 13.59 9.44 32.58
N GLN A 18 14.08 10.68 32.53
CA GLN A 18 14.06 11.49 31.30
C GLN A 18 14.86 10.81 30.17
N MET A 19 16.07 10.32 30.44
CA MET A 19 16.85 9.61 29.44
C MET A 19 16.18 8.33 28.91
N LYS A 20 15.45 7.58 29.77
CA LYS A 20 14.68 6.40 29.33
C LYS A 20 13.49 6.78 28.45
N VAL A 21 12.81 7.89 28.76
CA VAL A 21 11.69 8.41 27.94
C VAL A 21 12.19 8.93 26.59
N ASP A 22 13.39 9.51 26.53
CA ASP A 22 13.97 9.96 25.26
C ASP A 22 14.46 8.79 24.39
N GLN A 23 14.98 7.71 24.99
CA GLN A 23 15.32 6.48 24.26
C GLN A 23 14.09 5.76 23.69
N THR A 24 12.96 5.71 24.41
CA THR A 24 11.73 5.10 23.89
C THR A 24 11.10 5.92 22.76
N LYS A 25 11.23 7.26 22.80
CA LYS A 25 10.84 8.13 21.67
C LYS A 25 11.70 7.90 20.42
N GLN A 26 13.00 7.69 20.58
CA GLN A 26 13.89 7.35 19.44
C GLN A 26 13.58 5.96 18.86
N ALA A 27 13.22 4.98 19.69
CA ALA A 27 12.78 3.66 19.23
C ALA A 27 11.41 3.69 18.50
N ALA A 28 10.51 4.60 18.88
CA ALA A 28 9.26 4.84 18.15
C ALA A 28 9.47 5.61 16.81
N GLN A 29 10.68 6.13 16.59
CA GLN A 29 11.08 6.85 15.37
C GLN A 29 11.77 5.92 14.35
N VAL A 30 11.79 4.61 14.60
CA VAL A 30 12.18 3.60 13.60
C VAL A 30 11.25 3.79 12.40
N LYS A 31 11.84 4.24 11.29
CA LYS A 31 11.15 4.50 10.03
C LYS A 31 10.38 3.24 9.62
N THR A 32 9.06 3.32 9.69
CA THR A 32 8.18 2.33 9.09
C THR A 32 8.17 2.51 7.58
N ASP A 33 8.15 1.40 6.85
CA ASP A 33 7.98 1.44 5.40
C ASP A 33 6.64 2.10 5.07
N LYS A 34 6.68 3.25 4.39
CA LYS A 34 5.50 4.03 4.01
C LYS A 34 5.29 3.89 2.51
N LEU A 35 4.16 3.28 2.13
CA LEU A 35 3.73 3.24 0.73
C LEU A 35 2.94 4.50 0.39
N GLU A 36 3.52 5.42 -0.38
CA GLU A 36 2.83 6.61 -0.88
C GLU A 36 2.35 6.38 -2.31
N ILE A 37 1.05 6.13 -2.47
CA ILE A 37 0.42 6.03 -3.80
C ILE A 37 0.23 7.46 -4.34
N SER A 38 0.81 7.74 -5.52
CA SER A 38 0.66 9.01 -6.23
C SER A 38 -0.82 9.43 -6.36
N SER A 39 -1.08 10.72 -6.22
CA SER A 39 -2.41 11.30 -6.42
C SER A 39 -2.96 11.03 -7.82
N GLU A 40 -2.09 10.94 -8.82
CA GLU A 40 -2.44 10.57 -10.19
C GLU A 40 -2.85 9.09 -10.31
N ALA A 41 -2.12 8.18 -9.65
CA ALA A 41 -2.46 6.77 -9.62
C ALA A 41 -3.81 6.52 -8.92
N LYS A 42 -4.12 7.29 -7.86
CA LYS A 42 -5.44 7.25 -7.21
C LYS A 42 -6.56 7.72 -8.13
N LYS A 43 -6.31 8.74 -8.96
CA LYS A 43 -7.27 9.22 -9.96
C LYS A 43 -7.51 8.20 -11.07
N LEU A 44 -6.46 7.51 -11.53
CA LEU A 44 -6.56 6.44 -12.54
C LEU A 44 -7.26 5.19 -12.01
N SER A 45 -7.11 4.91 -10.71
CA SER A 45 -7.80 3.80 -10.01
C SER A 45 -9.26 4.11 -9.67
N ALA A 46 -9.67 5.38 -9.74
CA ALA A 46 -11.06 5.75 -9.49
C ALA A 46 -11.98 5.08 -10.51
N THR A 47 -13.11 4.57 -10.02
CA THR A 47 -14.07 3.78 -10.79
C THR A 47 -14.54 4.56 -12.02
N SER A 48 -14.04 4.16 -13.19
CA SER A 48 -14.44 4.76 -14.46
C SER A 48 -15.91 4.41 -14.76
N PRO A 49 -16.68 5.29 -15.44
CA PRO A 49 -18.03 4.98 -15.94
C PRO A 49 -18.11 3.69 -16.79
N ILE A 50 -16.95 3.23 -17.29
CA ILE A 50 -16.78 1.96 -17.99
C ILE A 50 -17.19 0.75 -17.12
N GLU A 51 -17.12 0.86 -15.80
CA GLU A 51 -17.33 -0.28 -14.90
C GLU A 51 -18.77 -0.82 -14.93
N SER A 52 -19.78 0.05 -15.07
CA SER A 52 -21.18 -0.40 -15.16
C SER A 52 -21.46 -1.12 -16.49
N ALA A 53 -20.97 -0.58 -17.60
CA ALA A 53 -21.07 -1.22 -18.91
C ALA A 53 -20.31 -2.55 -18.95
N ARG A 54 -19.16 -2.63 -18.27
CA ARG A 54 -18.38 -3.87 -18.11
C ARG A 54 -19.15 -4.92 -17.32
N GLN A 55 -19.80 -4.53 -16.23
CA GLN A 55 -20.61 -5.44 -15.41
C GLN A 55 -21.77 -6.04 -16.21
N GLN A 56 -22.50 -5.23 -16.97
CA GLN A 56 -23.57 -5.70 -17.85
C GLN A 56 -23.03 -6.70 -18.88
N ARG A 57 -21.93 -6.35 -19.56
CA ARG A 57 -21.33 -7.22 -20.57
C ARG A 57 -20.88 -8.57 -20.00
N VAL A 58 -20.35 -8.59 -18.78
CA VAL A 58 -19.94 -9.82 -18.10
C VAL A 58 -21.15 -10.70 -17.77
N GLN A 59 -22.28 -10.12 -17.38
CA GLN A 59 -23.51 -10.88 -17.09
C GLN A 59 -24.06 -11.55 -18.36
N GLU A 60 -24.10 -10.83 -19.48
CA GLU A 60 -24.50 -11.38 -20.78
C GLU A 60 -23.62 -12.57 -21.19
N LEU A 61 -22.29 -12.41 -21.11
CA LEU A 61 -21.34 -13.46 -21.44
C LEU A 61 -21.51 -14.69 -20.54
N LYS A 62 -21.75 -14.49 -19.24
CA LYS A 62 -22.03 -15.59 -18.31
C LYS A 62 -23.29 -16.38 -18.71
N ALA A 63 -24.36 -15.68 -19.08
CA ALA A 63 -25.59 -16.33 -19.53
C ALA A 63 -25.35 -17.14 -20.82
N GLN A 64 -24.65 -16.58 -21.80
CA GLN A 64 -24.29 -17.26 -23.05
C GLN A 64 -23.44 -18.53 -22.78
N VAL A 65 -22.46 -18.45 -21.89
CA VAL A 65 -21.63 -19.60 -21.52
C VAL A 65 -22.46 -20.68 -20.81
N GLN A 66 -23.36 -20.30 -19.89
CA GLN A 66 -24.22 -21.25 -19.19
C GLN A 66 -25.22 -21.94 -20.12
N SER A 67 -25.75 -21.23 -21.11
CA SER A 67 -26.64 -21.78 -22.13
C SER A 67 -25.94 -22.67 -23.16
N GLY A 68 -24.60 -22.65 -23.22
CA GLY A 68 -23.81 -23.34 -24.23
C GLY A 68 -23.79 -22.65 -25.60
N GLU A 69 -24.42 -21.47 -25.74
CA GLU A 69 -24.47 -20.69 -26.99
C GLU A 69 -23.23 -19.82 -27.21
N TYR A 70 -22.31 -19.78 -26.24
CA TYR A 70 -21.08 -19.00 -26.37
C TYR A 70 -20.13 -19.65 -27.38
N GLN A 71 -20.03 -19.04 -28.56
CA GLN A 71 -19.08 -19.43 -29.60
C GLN A 71 -17.86 -18.51 -29.62
N VAL A 72 -16.68 -19.11 -29.59
CA VAL A 72 -15.41 -18.39 -29.73
C VAL A 72 -15.18 -18.08 -31.20
N ASP A 73 -15.04 -16.80 -31.52
CA ASP A 73 -14.61 -16.33 -32.83
C ASP A 73 -13.07 -16.27 -32.86
N ALA A 74 -12.46 -17.20 -33.60
CA ALA A 74 -11.02 -17.34 -33.69
C ALA A 74 -10.35 -16.15 -34.40
N ASP A 75 -10.99 -15.59 -35.42
CA ASP A 75 -10.46 -14.46 -36.18
C ASP A 75 -10.44 -13.20 -35.31
N LYS A 76 -11.54 -12.96 -34.60
CA LYS A 76 -11.64 -11.84 -33.65
C LYS A 76 -10.67 -11.99 -32.48
N LEU A 77 -10.45 -13.21 -32.00
CA LEU A 77 -9.48 -13.48 -30.94
C LEU A 77 -8.06 -13.14 -31.41
N ALA A 78 -7.66 -13.66 -32.56
CA ALA A 78 -6.35 -13.42 -33.14
C ALA A 78 -6.12 -11.93 -33.42
N SER A 79 -7.10 -11.23 -34.01
CA SER A 79 -7.00 -9.79 -34.27
C SER A 79 -6.85 -8.99 -32.98
N THR A 80 -7.59 -9.36 -31.92
CA THR A 80 -7.53 -8.68 -30.63
C THR A 80 -6.17 -8.88 -29.97
N MET A 81 -5.66 -10.11 -29.95
CA MET A 81 -4.33 -10.42 -29.41
C MET A 81 -3.26 -9.63 -30.15
N LEU A 82 -3.27 -9.68 -31.49
CA LEU A 82 -2.30 -8.96 -32.31
C LEU A 82 -2.37 -7.44 -32.08
N SER A 83 -3.57 -6.86 -32.01
CA SER A 83 -3.74 -5.43 -31.73
C SER A 83 -3.25 -4.99 -30.36
N TYR A 84 -3.34 -5.87 -29.36
CA TYR A 84 -2.91 -5.58 -27.99
C TYR A 84 -1.38 -5.63 -27.87
N PHE A 85 -0.75 -6.66 -28.44
CA PHE A 85 0.70 -6.87 -28.33
C PHE A 85 1.53 -6.05 -29.32
N ASN A 86 0.98 -5.70 -30.51
CA ASN A 86 1.69 -4.89 -31.50
C ASN A 86 1.60 -3.37 -31.23
N LYS A 87 0.95 -2.95 -30.15
CA LYS A 87 0.85 -1.54 -29.74
C LYS A 87 2.05 -1.05 -28.90
N LEU A 88 3.17 -1.78 -28.93
CA LEU A 88 4.44 -1.39 -28.31
C LEU A 88 5.13 -0.27 -29.10
#